data_AF-A0A920SPM2-F1
#
_entry.id   AF-A0A920SPM2-F1
#
_cell.length_a   1.000
_cell.length_b   1.000
_cell.length_c   1.000
_cell.angle_alpha   90.00
_cell.angle_beta   90.00
_cell.angle_gamma   90.00
#
_symmetry.space_group_name_H-M   'P 1'
#
loop_
_entity.id
_entity.type
_entity.pdbx_description
1 polymer ?
#
loop_
_entity_poly.entity_id
_entity_poly.type
_entity_poly.pdbx_seq_one_letter_code
_entity_poly.pdbx_strand_id
1 'polypeptide(L)'
;MQIAQPWMKFGTDAGGMDPETARGLTHPRAYGTFTRILGKYVREEGETTLEEAVRKMSSAVATRLHIKNRGLLKEGFFADIVIFDPSLYLIIPHMRSRTRFQLVCTTS
;
A
#
# COMPACT_ATOMS: atom_id res chain seq x y z
N MET A 1 19.45 -3.33 0.51
CA MET A 1 19.24 -2.05 -0.21
C MET A 1 18.74 -0.91 0.71
N GLN A 2 18.52 0.32 0.20
CA GLN A 2 17.86 1.40 0.96
C GLN A 2 16.47 1.01 1.52
N ILE A 3 15.78 0.08 0.86
CA ILE A 3 14.48 -0.47 1.27
C ILE A 3 14.52 -1.11 2.66
N ALA A 4 15.66 -1.70 3.05
CA ALA A 4 15.82 -2.34 4.36
C ALA A 4 15.89 -1.31 5.52
N GLN A 5 16.24 -0.05 5.23
CA GLN A 5 16.47 0.95 6.29
C GLN A 5 15.17 1.32 7.02
N PRO A 6 15.19 1.43 8.36
CA PRO A 6 13.97 1.61 9.16
C PRO A 6 13.32 3.00 9.01
N TRP A 7 14.10 4.00 8.59
CA TRP A 7 13.62 5.37 8.36
C TRP A 7 13.12 5.62 6.93
N MET A 8 13.31 4.69 5.99
CA MET A 8 12.80 4.84 4.63
C MET A 8 11.27 4.75 4.60
N LYS A 9 10.61 5.47 3.68
CA LYS A 9 9.18 5.35 3.38
C LYS A 9 8.98 5.30 1.87
N PHE A 10 7.85 4.73 1.44
CA PHE A 10 7.53 4.62 0.02
C PHE A 10 6.72 5.82 -0.47
N GLY A 11 7.00 6.23 -1.71
CA GLY A 11 6.24 7.23 -2.44
C GLY A 11 6.30 6.89 -3.92
N THR A 12 5.19 7.10 -4.63
CA THR A 12 5.10 6.85 -6.08
C THR A 12 5.88 7.89 -6.89
N ASP A 13 6.02 9.10 -6.35
CA ASP A 13 6.59 10.28 -7.04
C ASP A 13 5.89 10.55 -8.39
N ALA A 14 4.62 10.18 -8.52
CA ALA A 14 3.85 10.35 -9.73
C ALA A 14 2.81 11.46 -9.59
N GLY A 15 2.48 12.12 -10.71
CA GLY A 15 1.26 12.92 -10.80
C GLY A 15 0.04 12.02 -10.65
N GLY A 16 -0.96 12.48 -9.88
CA GLY A 16 -2.25 11.81 -9.73
C GLY A 16 -3.06 11.95 -11.02
N MET A 17 -2.84 11.03 -11.96
CA MET A 17 -3.56 10.95 -13.21
C MET A 17 -4.68 9.92 -13.05
N ASP A 18 -5.89 10.30 -13.46
CA ASP A 18 -7.00 9.38 -13.52
C ASP A 18 -6.84 8.49 -14.77
N PRO A 19 -6.82 7.14 -14.62
CA PRO A 19 -6.68 6.22 -15.75
C PRO A 19 -7.70 6.41 -16.87
N GLU A 20 -8.91 6.88 -16.54
CA GLU A 20 -9.99 7.05 -17.52
C GLU A 20 -9.82 8.32 -18.37
N THR A 21 -9.17 9.34 -17.82
CA THR A 21 -9.04 10.67 -18.45
C THR A 21 -7.60 11.02 -18.83
N ALA A 22 -6.62 10.20 -18.43
CA ALA A 22 -5.21 10.39 -18.74
C ALA A 22 -4.97 10.44 -20.26
N ARG A 23 -4.45 11.57 -20.73
CA ARG A 23 -4.01 11.73 -22.13
C ARG A 23 -2.50 11.56 -22.20
N GLY A 24 -2.05 10.53 -22.92
CA GLY A 24 -0.63 10.27 -23.18
C GLY A 24 -0.01 9.20 -22.27
N LEU A 25 1.31 9.01 -22.43
CA LEU A 25 2.06 7.98 -21.72
C LEU A 25 2.30 8.40 -20.25
N THR A 26 1.69 7.69 -19.31
CA THR A 26 1.97 7.82 -17.88
C THR A 26 3.16 6.97 -17.47
N HIS A 27 4.06 7.50 -16.64
CA HIS A 27 5.16 6.71 -16.08
C HIS A 27 4.59 5.52 -15.27
N PRO A 28 5.10 4.28 -15.45
CA PRO A 28 4.59 3.08 -14.76
C PRO A 28 4.51 3.15 -13.23
N ARG A 29 5.25 4.08 -12.60
CA ARG A 29 5.26 4.29 -11.15
C ARG A 29 3.96 4.91 -10.64
N ALA A 30 3.16 5.51 -11.52
CA ALA A 30 1.86 6.09 -11.19
C ALA A 30 0.89 5.05 -10.62
N TYR A 31 0.87 3.85 -11.19
CA TYR A 31 -0.10 2.82 -10.83
C TYR A 31 0.55 1.58 -10.19
N GLY A 32 1.84 1.33 -10.44
CA GLY A 32 2.48 0.07 -10.09
C GLY A 32 3.43 0.08 -8.88
N THR A 33 3.65 1.22 -8.21
CA THR A 33 4.71 1.30 -7.18
C THR A 33 4.46 0.35 -6.01
N PHE A 34 3.28 0.40 -5.39
CA PHE A 34 2.98 -0.42 -4.21
C PHE A 34 2.83 -1.90 -4.52
N THR A 35 2.23 -2.26 -5.67
CA THR A 35 2.14 -3.65 -6.12
C THR A 35 3.52 -4.22 -6.43
N ARG A 36 4.41 -3.43 -7.04
CA ARG A 36 5.80 -3.84 -7.28
C ARG A 36 6.59 -4.02 -5.99
N ILE A 37 6.34 -3.20 -4.96
CA ILE A 37 6.98 -3.37 -3.66
C ILE A 37 6.58 -4.71 -3.02
N LEU A 38 5.29 -5.01 -2.98
CA LEU A 38 4.78 -6.23 -2.37
C LEU A 38 5.17 -7.48 -3.16
N GLY A 39 5.12 -7.44 -4.50
CA GLY A 39 5.47 -8.59 -5.34
C GLY A 39 6.98 -8.82 -5.44
N LYS A 40 7.73 -7.81 -5.89
CA LYS A 40 9.15 -7.96 -6.19
C LYS A 40 10.03 -7.85 -4.94
N TYR A 41 9.90 -6.77 -4.18
CA TYR A 41 10.84 -6.49 -3.09
C TYR A 41 10.55 -7.28 -1.81
N VAL A 42 9.29 -7.56 -1.51
CA VAL A 42 8.92 -8.37 -0.33
C VAL A 42 8.96 -9.86 -0.66
N ARG A 43 8.28 -10.31 -1.71
CA ARG A 43 8.10 -11.75 -1.96
C ARG A 43 9.21 -12.38 -2.79
N GLU A 44 9.60 -11.79 -3.93
CA GLU A 44 10.62 -12.40 -4.81
C GLU A 44 12.05 -12.21 -4.29
N GLU A 45 12.40 -10.99 -3.88
CA GLU A 45 13.76 -10.65 -3.44
C GLU A 45 13.96 -10.77 -1.92
N GLY A 46 12.87 -10.76 -1.12
CA GLY A 46 12.97 -10.91 0.33
C GLY A 46 13.70 -9.77 1.06
N GLU A 47 13.82 -8.59 0.45
CA GLU A 47 14.57 -7.45 1.00
C GLU A 47 13.94 -6.86 2.27
N THR A 48 12.66 -7.13 2.52
CA THR A 48 11.94 -6.69 3.72
C THR A 48 10.73 -7.59 3.99
N THR A 49 10.23 -7.60 5.24
CA THR A 49 9.03 -8.38 5.57
C THR A 49 7.76 -7.66 5.11
N LEU A 50 6.66 -8.41 4.98
CA LEU A 50 5.37 -7.85 4.59
C LEU A 50 4.90 -6.78 5.58
N GLU A 51 5.04 -7.04 6.88
CA GLU A 51 4.65 -6.14 7.97
C GLU A 51 5.46 -4.85 7.92
N GLU A 52 6.76 -4.94 7.69
CA GLU A 52 7.65 -3.78 7.62
C GLU A 52 7.37 -2.95 6.36
N ALA A 53 7.10 -3.61 5.23
CA ALA A 53 6.66 -2.93 4.01
C ALA A 53 5.33 -2.19 4.26
N VAL A 54 4.34 -2.85 4.87
CA VAL A 54 3.03 -2.26 5.20
C VAL A 54 3.21 -1.08 6.16
N ARG A 55 4.04 -1.21 7.19
CA ARG A 55 4.36 -0.10 8.11
C ARG A 55 4.95 1.10 7.38
N LYS A 56 5.89 0.88 6.46
CA LYS A 56 6.56 1.91 5.64
C LYS A 56 5.66 2.61 4.64
N MET A 57 4.54 2.01 4.24
CA MET A 57 3.52 2.62 3.37
C MET A 57 2.29 3.17 4.11
N SER A 58 2.14 2.90 5.42
CA SER A 58 0.97 3.30 6.21
C SER A 58 1.36 4.14 7.45
N SER A 59 1.52 3.50 8.61
CA SER A 59 1.73 4.17 9.90
C SER A 59 2.99 5.04 9.94
N ALA A 60 4.08 4.61 9.30
CA ALA A 60 5.31 5.40 9.24
C ALA A 60 5.13 6.70 8.45
N VAL A 61 4.30 6.68 7.41
CA VAL A 61 3.96 7.87 6.61
C VAL A 61 3.00 8.77 7.38
N ALA A 62 1.94 8.22 7.95
CA ALA A 62 0.98 8.97 8.76
C ALA A 62 1.67 9.68 9.94
N THR A 63 2.62 9.00 10.61
CA THR A 63 3.42 9.59 11.69
C THR A 63 4.32 10.71 11.18
N ARG A 64 5.01 10.49 10.05
CA ARG A 64 5.94 11.46 9.44
C ARG A 64 5.24 12.75 8.99
N LEU A 65 3.99 12.63 8.53
CA LEU A 65 3.17 13.74 8.03
C LEU A 65 2.19 14.28 9.08
N HIS A 66 2.25 13.79 10.33
CA HIS A 66 1.36 14.18 11.43
C HIS A 66 -0.14 14.01 11.13
N ILE A 67 -0.49 13.00 10.33
CA ILE A 67 -1.88 12.67 10.00
C ILE A 67 -2.47 11.88 11.18
N LYS A 68 -3.32 12.54 11.96
CA LYS A 68 -3.94 11.96 13.16
C LYS A 68 -4.94 10.86 12.78
N ASN A 69 -5.00 9.81 13.59
CA ASN A 69 -6.00 8.74 13.52
C ASN A 69 -6.03 8.00 12.18
N ARG A 70 -4.91 7.91 11.44
CA ARG A 70 -4.77 7.18 10.17
C ARG A 70 -3.50 6.32 10.13
N GLY A 71 -3.46 5.39 9.18
CA GLY A 71 -2.30 4.53 8.91
C GLY A 71 -2.15 3.34 9.86
N LEU A 72 -3.08 3.13 10.79
CA LEU A 72 -3.15 1.97 11.68
C LEU A 72 -4.57 1.44 11.72
N LEU A 73 -4.71 0.11 11.81
CA LEU A 73 -5.98 -0.53 12.09
C LEU A 73 -6.19 -0.58 13.60
N LYS A 74 -6.91 0.41 14.13
CA LYS A 74 -7.20 0.53 15.56
C LYS A 74 -8.57 1.17 15.77
N GLU A 75 -9.25 0.82 16.86
CA GLU A 75 -10.47 1.51 17.26
C GLU A 75 -10.23 3.04 17.40
N GLY A 76 -11.19 3.83 16.93
CA GLY A 76 -11.09 5.28 16.86
C GLY A 76 -10.27 5.85 15.69
N PHE A 77 -9.68 5.00 14.84
CA PHE A 77 -9.01 5.41 13.60
C PHE A 77 -9.96 5.38 12.40
N PHE A 78 -9.63 6.11 11.34
CA PHE A 78 -10.36 6.04 10.08
C PHE A 78 -10.17 4.68 9.41
N ALA A 79 -11.23 4.20 8.77
CA ALA A 79 -11.27 2.91 8.09
C ALA A 79 -10.66 2.96 6.68
N ASP A 80 -9.38 3.33 6.59
CA ASP A 80 -8.59 3.27 5.35
C ASP A 80 -8.00 1.87 5.19
N ILE A 81 -8.72 0.97 4.51
CA ILE A 81 -8.38 -0.45 4.44
C ILE A 81 -8.13 -0.87 2.99
N VAL A 82 -7.05 -1.63 2.78
CA VAL A 82 -6.76 -2.30 1.51
C VAL A 82 -6.67 -3.80 1.80
N ILE A 83 -7.42 -4.58 1.03
CA ILE A 83 -7.37 -6.04 1.05
C ILE A 83 -6.67 -6.48 -0.23
N PHE A 84 -5.62 -7.26 -0.07
CA PHE A 84 -4.89 -7.85 -1.18
C PHE A 84 -4.52 -9.28 -0.80
N ASP A 85 -4.40 -10.13 -1.82
CA ASP A 85 -3.92 -11.49 -1.63
C ASP A 85 -2.39 -11.48 -1.68
N PRO A 86 -1.68 -11.97 -0.65
CA PRO A 86 -0.21 -12.03 -0.67
C PRO A 86 0.34 -13.00 -1.72
N SER A 87 -0.47 -13.98 -2.16
CA SER A 87 -0.13 -14.93 -3.22
C SER A 87 -0.46 -14.38 -4.61
N LEU A 88 -1.57 -13.65 -4.76
CA LEU A 88 -2.02 -13.09 -6.03
C LEU A 88 -1.40 -11.71 -6.30
N TYR A 89 -0.92 -11.49 -7.52
CA TYR A 89 -0.21 -10.28 -7.95
C TYR A 89 -1.10 -9.02 -8.09
N LEU A 90 -2.32 -9.02 -7.52
CA LEU A 90 -3.35 -8.00 -7.78
C LEU A 90 -4.05 -7.54 -6.51
N ILE A 91 -4.11 -6.22 -6.32
CA ILE A 91 -5.06 -5.57 -5.41
C ILE A 91 -6.45 -5.74 -6.04
N ILE A 92 -7.43 -6.29 -5.31
CA ILE A 92 -8.81 -6.38 -5.78
C ILE A 92 -9.47 -5.01 -5.59
N PRO A 93 -9.81 -4.26 -6.65
CA PRO A 93 -10.59 -3.05 -6.49
C PRO A 93 -12.07 -3.43 -6.59
N HIS A 94 -12.69 -3.81 -5.46
CA HIS A 94 -14.14 -3.92 -5.40
C HIS A 94 -14.71 -2.90 -4.42
N MET A 95 -14.94 -1.67 -4.90
CA MET A 95 -15.80 -0.71 -4.21
C MET A 95 -17.21 -0.77 -4.79
N ARG A 96 -18.07 -1.60 -4.19
CA ARG A 96 -19.53 -1.42 -4.25
C ARG A 96 -20.16 -1.78 -2.90
N SER A 97 -20.67 -0.72 -2.27
CA SER A 97 -21.68 -0.72 -1.20
C SER A 97 -21.29 -1.20 0.21
N ARG A 98 -21.58 -0.31 1.16
CA ARG A 98 -21.80 -0.49 2.60
C ARG A 98 -21.91 -1.95 3.08
N THR A 99 -20.84 -2.51 3.64
CA THR A 99 -20.94 -3.48 4.75
C THR A 99 -19.59 -3.50 5.50
N ARG A 100 -19.58 -3.93 6.76
CA ARG A 100 -18.39 -4.08 7.62
C ARG A 100 -17.33 -4.91 6.90
N PHE A 101 -16.08 -4.44 6.81
CA PHE A 101 -15.00 -5.29 6.33
C PHE A 101 -13.74 -5.19 7.19
N GLN A 102 -13.30 -6.38 7.57
CA GLN A 102 -12.29 -6.75 8.53
C GLN A 102 -10.97 -6.92 7.77
N LEU A 103 -9.87 -6.41 8.33
CA LEU A 103 -8.54 -6.66 7.81
C LEU A 103 -8.20 -8.11 8.22
N VAL A 104 -8.43 -9.06 7.32
CA VAL A 104 -8.07 -10.46 7.52
C VAL A 104 -6.93 -10.78 6.57
N CYS A 105 -5.72 -10.82 7.12
CA CYS A 105 -4.63 -11.59 6.54
C CYS A 105 -4.92 -13.05 6.89
N THR A 106 -5.64 -13.78 6.03
CA THR A 106 -5.70 -15.24 6.17
C THR A 106 -4.44 -15.82 5.55
N THR A 107 -3.42 -16.04 6.38
CA THR A 107 -2.47 -17.13 6.13
C THR A 107 -3.23 -18.44 6.30
N SER A 108 -3.43 -19.16 5.19
CA SER A 108 -3.59 -20.63 5.20
C SER A 108 -2.30 -21.23 4.68
#